data_AF-A0A973WKQ3-F1
#
_entry.id   AF-A0A973WKQ3-F1
#
_cell.length_a   1.000
_cell.length_b   1.000
_cell.length_c   1.000
_cell.angle_alpha   90.00
_cell.angle_beta   90.00
_cell.angle_gamma   90.00
#
_symmetry.space_group_name_H-M   'P 1'
#
loop_
_entity.id
_entity.type
_entity.pdbx_description
1 polymer ?
#
loop_
_entity_poly.entity_id
_entity_poly.type
_entity_poly.pdbx_seq_one_letter_code
_entity_poly.pdbx_strand_id
1 'polypeptide(L)'
;MPFADDLGVQSLPNLPGTPFLLSVSESPERYRFELMSDSLQGGAVVGRFLDEISPNVNFSFLRAQSSATVEAAAPTFLRLTLLSGYSFSRVLLPLWGNGQVNMLLAAIDHYATADRL
;
A
#
# COMPACT_ATOMS: atom_id res chain seq x y z
N MET A 1 11.53 14.47 -5.48
CA MET A 1 10.42 14.03 -4.60
C MET A 1 9.17 13.93 -5.46
N PRO A 2 8.51 12.76 -5.55
CA PRO A 2 7.34 12.60 -6.39
C PRO A 2 6.14 13.33 -5.77
N PHE A 3 5.40 14.09 -6.59
CA PHE A 3 4.21 14.79 -6.16
C PHE A 3 2.96 13.93 -6.40
N ALA A 4 2.02 14.07 -5.48
CA ALA A 4 0.66 13.55 -5.57
C ALA A 4 0.00 13.87 -6.92
N ASP A 5 0.13 15.12 -7.36
CA ASP A 5 -0.58 15.65 -8.53
C ASP A 5 0.02 15.16 -9.86
N ASP A 6 1.24 14.61 -9.84
CA ASP A 6 1.89 14.01 -11.01
C ASP A 6 1.36 12.59 -11.30
N LEU A 7 0.55 12.03 -10.39
CA LEU A 7 0.07 10.66 -10.50
C LEU A 7 -1.07 10.56 -11.52
N GLY A 8 -0.77 9.99 -12.69
CA GLY A 8 -1.79 9.59 -13.65
C GLY A 8 -2.58 8.39 -13.13
N VAL A 9 -3.59 8.60 -12.27
CA VAL A 9 -4.41 7.54 -11.63
C VAL A 9 -4.92 6.50 -12.63
N GLN A 10 -5.24 6.94 -13.86
CA GLN A 10 -5.69 6.09 -14.97
C GLN A 10 -4.65 5.07 -15.45
N SER A 11 -3.36 5.32 -15.20
CA SER A 11 -2.25 4.44 -15.57
C SER A 11 -1.89 3.42 -14.49
N LEU A 12 -2.36 3.63 -13.24
CA LEU A 12 -2.05 2.76 -12.11
C LEU A 12 -2.43 1.29 -12.35
N PRO A 13 -3.62 0.95 -12.91
CA PRO A 13 -3.97 -0.45 -13.15
C PRO A 13 -3.00 -1.18 -14.11
N ASN A 14 -2.22 -0.45 -14.90
CA ASN A 14 -1.27 -1.01 -15.87
C ASN A 14 0.13 -1.22 -15.29
N LEU A 15 0.38 -0.84 -14.03
CA LEU A 15 1.67 -1.07 -13.38
C LEU A 15 1.85 -2.55 -13.01
N PRO A 16 3.07 -3.10 -13.13
CA PRO A 16 3.35 -4.45 -12.65
C PRO A 16 3.19 -4.55 -11.14
N GLY A 17 2.84 -5.76 -10.68
CA GLY A 17 2.38 -5.99 -9.32
C GLY A 17 0.91 -5.58 -9.15
N THR A 18 0.46 -5.50 -7.91
CA THR A 18 -0.91 -5.17 -7.59
C THR A 18 -0.97 -3.83 -6.87
N PRO A 19 -1.14 -2.71 -7.62
CA PRO A 19 -1.03 -1.39 -7.07
C PRO A 19 -2.28 -0.95 -6.32
N PHE A 20 -2.09 -0.08 -5.33
CA PHE A 20 -3.17 0.60 -4.63
C PHE A 20 -2.68 1.95 -4.07
N LEU A 21 -3.62 2.83 -3.74
CA LEU A 21 -3.34 4.18 -3.28
C LEU A 21 -3.97 4.42 -1.90
N LEU A 22 -3.21 5.02 -1.00
CA LEU A 22 -3.69 5.48 0.30
C LEU A 22 -3.59 7.00 0.39
N SER A 23 -4.62 7.65 0.92
CA SER A 23 -4.48 9.01 1.47
C SER A 23 -4.13 8.96 2.96
N VAL A 24 -3.36 9.96 3.40
CA VAL A 24 -2.92 10.12 4.79
C VAL A 24 -3.76 11.21 5.45
N SER A 25 -4.37 10.89 6.59
CA SER A 25 -5.05 11.83 7.49
C SER A 25 -4.21 11.93 8.76
N GLU A 26 -3.84 13.13 9.19
CA GLU A 26 -2.83 13.32 10.26
C GLU A 26 -3.42 13.45 11.67
N SER A 27 -4.72 13.72 11.81
CA SER A 27 -5.33 14.00 13.12
C SER A 27 -6.73 13.39 13.26
N PRO A 28 -6.85 12.14 13.77
CA PRO A 28 -5.77 11.21 14.11
C PRO A 28 -5.10 10.61 12.85
N GLU A 29 -3.91 10.02 13.03
CA GLU A 29 -3.18 9.32 11.95
C GLU A 29 -4.01 8.14 11.42
N ARG A 30 -4.52 8.27 10.20
CA ARG A 30 -5.35 7.26 9.53
C ARG A 30 -5.04 7.20 8.05
N TYR A 31 -5.29 6.04 7.45
CA TYR A 31 -4.99 5.76 6.04
C TYR A 31 -6.25 5.30 5.33
N ARG A 32 -6.67 6.00 4.28
CA ARG A 32 -7.89 5.68 3.51
C ARG A 32 -7.53 5.15 2.13
N PHE A 33 -8.20 4.09 1.70
CA PHE A 33 -8.02 3.56 0.35
C PHE A 33 -8.66 4.48 -0.69
N GLU A 34 -7.85 5.04 -1.57
CA GLU A 34 -8.33 5.90 -2.67
C GLU A 34 -8.50 5.09 -3.97
N LEU A 35 -7.62 4.11 -4.18
CA LEU A 35 -7.66 3.22 -5.32
C LEU A 35 -7.18 1.83 -4.91
N MET A 36 -7.78 0.80 -5.49
CA MET A 36 -7.40 -0.60 -5.31
C MET A 36 -7.46 -1.31 -6.65
N SER A 37 -6.44 -2.10 -6.99
CA SER A 37 -6.51 -3.00 -8.14
C SER A 37 -7.54 -4.12 -7.90
N ASP A 38 -8.26 -4.52 -8.96
CA ASP A 38 -9.33 -5.52 -8.91
C ASP A 38 -8.86 -6.87 -8.35
N SER A 39 -7.59 -7.23 -8.57
CA SER A 39 -7.00 -8.47 -8.07
C SER A 39 -6.85 -8.54 -6.55
N LEU A 40 -6.98 -7.43 -5.81
CA LEU A 40 -6.99 -7.40 -4.34
C LEU A 40 -8.40 -7.59 -3.72
N GLN A 41 -9.38 -8.06 -4.50
CA GLN A 41 -10.80 -8.12 -4.12
C GLN A 41 -11.36 -6.73 -3.74
N GLY A 42 -11.05 -5.73 -4.57
CA GLY A 42 -10.99 -4.31 -4.20
C GLY A 42 -12.29 -3.49 -4.19
N GLY A 43 -13.45 -4.04 -4.57
CA GLY A 43 -14.66 -3.21 -4.72
C GLY A 43 -15.19 -2.60 -3.42
N ALA A 44 -15.08 -3.31 -2.29
CA ALA A 44 -15.76 -2.94 -1.04
C ALA A 44 -14.92 -2.13 -0.03
N VAL A 45 -13.66 -1.81 -0.38
CA VAL A 45 -12.70 -1.16 0.54
C VAL A 45 -12.30 0.25 0.14
N VAL A 46 -12.50 0.64 -1.13
CA VAL A 46 -12.27 2.03 -1.57
C VAL A 46 -13.17 2.98 -0.78
N GLY A 47 -12.59 4.09 -0.33
CA GLY A 47 -13.22 5.09 0.54
C GLY A 47 -13.20 4.75 2.03
N ARG A 48 -12.84 3.52 2.42
CA ARG A 48 -12.75 3.11 3.83
C ARG A 48 -11.35 3.33 4.39
N PHE A 49 -11.27 3.57 5.69
CA PHE A 49 -10.00 3.60 6.38
C PHE A 49 -9.49 2.19 6.68
N LEU A 50 -8.16 2.05 6.79
CA LEU A 50 -7.49 0.80 7.07
C LEU A 50 -7.92 0.16 8.41
N ASP A 51 -8.27 0.99 9.40
CA ASP A 51 -8.77 0.54 10.70
C ASP A 51 -10.26 0.13 10.69
N GLU A 52 -10.98 0.41 9.60
CA GLU A 52 -12.38 0.05 9.43
C GLU A 52 -12.56 -1.31 8.74
N ILE A 53 -11.49 -1.89 8.18
CA ILE A 53 -11.54 -3.17 7.46
C ILE A 53 -10.91 -4.29 8.29
N SER A 54 -11.34 -5.53 8.06
CA SER A 54 -10.60 -6.70 8.52
C SER A 54 -9.42 -6.93 7.57
N PRO A 55 -8.16 -6.72 8.00
CA PRO A 55 -7.03 -6.85 7.11
C PRO A 55 -6.89 -8.31 6.67
N ASN A 56 -6.87 -8.54 5.36
CA ASN A 56 -6.41 -9.81 4.81
C ASN A 56 -4.89 -9.90 4.93
N VAL A 57 -4.34 -11.04 4.51
CA VAL A 57 -2.90 -11.29 4.54
C VAL A 57 -2.09 -10.22 3.78
N ASN A 58 -2.63 -9.67 2.69
CA ASN A 58 -1.98 -8.65 1.86
C ASN A 58 -1.87 -7.30 2.54
N PHE A 59 -2.68 -7.04 3.57
CA PHE A 59 -2.67 -5.82 4.36
C PHE A 59 -2.09 -6.01 5.76
N SER A 60 -1.48 -7.17 6.02
CA SER A 60 -0.71 -7.40 7.25
C SER A 60 0.39 -6.34 7.39
N PHE A 61 0.49 -5.78 8.60
CA PHE A 61 1.41 -4.69 8.97
C PHE A 61 1.29 -3.41 8.13
N LEU A 62 0.23 -3.25 7.32
CA LEU A 62 0.10 -2.09 6.42
C LEU A 62 0.10 -0.78 7.20
N ARG A 63 -0.61 -0.70 8.33
CA ARG A 63 -0.66 0.51 9.16
C ARG A 63 0.73 0.90 9.67
N ALA A 64 1.48 -0.07 10.19
CA ALA A 64 2.83 0.16 10.71
C ALA A 64 3.79 0.58 9.60
N GLN A 65 3.73 -0.07 8.44
CA GLN A 65 4.55 0.30 7.29
C GLN A 65 4.20 1.70 6.76
N SER A 66 2.91 2.05 6.69
CA SER A 66 2.47 3.38 6.27
C SER A 66 3.00 4.46 7.19
N SER A 67 2.91 4.27 8.51
CA SER A 67 3.45 5.22 9.49
C SER A 67 4.96 5.38 9.35
N ALA A 68 5.70 4.28 9.24
CA ALA A 68 7.15 4.34 8.99
C ALA A 68 7.51 5.06 7.68
N THR A 69 6.68 4.95 6.63
CA THR A 69 6.89 5.61 5.33
C THR A 69 6.64 7.12 5.41
N VAL A 70 5.59 7.53 6.13
CA VAL A 70 5.26 8.94 6.36
C VAL A 70 6.33 9.59 7.23
N GLU A 71 6.68 8.99 8.37
CA GLU A 71 7.69 9.51 9.29
C GLU A 71 9.07 9.64 8.65
N ALA A 72 9.49 8.63 7.87
CA ALA A 72 10.79 8.65 7.20
C ALA A 72 10.81 9.56 5.96
N ALA A 73 9.64 9.95 5.44
CA ALA A 73 9.49 10.58 4.13
C ALA A 73 10.26 9.87 3.00
N ALA A 74 10.42 8.55 3.11
CA ALA A 74 11.22 7.72 2.22
C ALA A 74 10.50 6.40 1.90
N PRO A 75 10.78 5.77 0.75
CA PRO A 75 10.24 4.46 0.42
C PRO A 75 10.50 3.41 1.50
N THR A 76 9.50 2.58 1.78
CA THR A 76 9.67 1.41 2.64
C THR A 76 9.35 0.13 1.89
N PHE A 77 10.08 -0.94 2.22
CA PHE A 77 9.89 -2.26 1.64
C PHE A 77 9.63 -3.28 2.74
N LEU A 78 8.57 -4.05 2.57
CA LEU A 78 8.22 -5.18 3.43
C LEU A 78 8.28 -6.46 2.62
N ARG A 79 8.90 -7.49 3.18
CA ARG A 79 8.85 -8.85 2.66
C ARG A 79 8.36 -9.78 3.76
N LEU A 80 7.33 -10.57 3.48
CA LEU A 80 6.79 -11.54 4.42
C LEU A 80 6.75 -12.92 3.78
N THR A 81 7.13 -13.91 4.59
CA THR A 81 6.98 -15.34 4.30
C THR A 81 6.27 -15.94 5.50
N LEU A 82 5.08 -16.47 5.26
CA LEU A 82 4.25 -17.08 6.29
C LEU A 82 4.48 -18.59 6.34
N LEU A 83 4.20 -19.18 7.50
CA LEU A 83 4.28 -20.63 7.70
C LEU A 83 3.32 -21.41 6.78
N SER A 84 2.27 -20.78 6.28
CA SER A 84 1.35 -21.35 5.28
C SER A 84 1.96 -21.52 3.88
N GLY A 85 3.21 -21.11 3.68
CA GLY A 85 3.86 -21.07 2.37
C GLY A 85 3.51 -19.83 1.54
N TYR A 86 2.61 -18.99 2.04
CA TYR A 86 2.26 -17.71 1.42
C TYR A 86 3.38 -16.70 1.60
N SER A 87 3.88 -16.16 0.49
CA SER A 87 4.90 -15.12 0.49
C SER A 87 4.48 -13.94 -0.38
N PHE A 88 4.74 -12.73 0.13
CA PHE A 88 4.54 -11.52 -0.65
C PHE A 88 5.56 -10.46 -0.25
N SER A 89 5.71 -9.47 -1.14
CA SER A 89 6.43 -8.25 -0.84
C SER A 89 5.58 -7.03 -1.16
N ARG A 90 5.82 -5.93 -0.45
CA ARG A 90 5.10 -4.68 -0.61
C ARG A 90 6.05 -3.50 -0.50
N VAL A 91 6.03 -2.63 -1.50
CA VAL A 91 6.68 -1.33 -1.46
C VAL A 91 5.63 -0.24 -1.19
N LEU A 92 5.97 0.73 -0.34
CA LEU A 92 5.24 1.99 -0.20
C LEU A 92 6.15 3.14 -0.62
N LEU A 93 5.63 4.01 -1.49
CA LEU A 93 6.30 5.21 -1.96
C LEU A 93 5.55 6.44 -1.41
N PRO A 94 6.22 7.35 -0.68
CA PRO A 94 5.59 8.57 -0.21
C PRO A 94 5.39 9.53 -1.38
N LEU A 95 4.19 10.09 -1.49
CA LEU A 95 3.84 11.14 -2.44
C LEU A 95 3.57 12.42 -1.67
N TRP A 96 4.16 13.50 -2.13
CA TRP A 96 4.08 14.80 -1.46
C TRP A 96 2.99 15.68 -2.04
N GLY A 97 2.34 16.44 -1.16
CA GLY A 97 1.38 17.47 -1.50
C GLY A 97 1.17 18.41 -0.32
N ASN A 98 0.93 19.69 -0.58
CA ASN A 98 0.74 20.72 0.45
C ASN A 98 1.87 20.78 1.51
N GLY A 99 3.10 20.45 1.13
CA GLY A 99 4.27 20.52 2.03
C GLY A 99 4.49 19.30 2.93
N GLN A 100 3.71 18.23 2.77
CA GLN A 100 3.85 17.00 3.55
C GLN A 100 3.56 15.74 2.72
N VAL A 101 3.79 14.56 3.30
CA VAL A 101 3.35 13.29 2.71
C VAL A 101 1.85 13.17 2.93
N ASN A 102 1.05 13.34 1.88
CA ASN A 102 -0.41 13.26 1.95
C ASN A 102 -0.98 12.01 1.27
N MET A 103 -0.15 11.28 0.51
CA MET A 103 -0.53 10.04 -0.15
C MET A 103 0.62 9.02 -0.15
N LEU A 104 0.26 7.74 -0.22
CA LEU A 104 1.19 6.62 -0.36
C LEU A 104 0.79 5.78 -1.57
N LEU A 105 1.69 5.65 -2.54
CA LEU A 105 1.55 4.67 -3.62
C LEU A 105 2.11 3.34 -3.16
N ALA A 106 1.33 2.28 -3.30
CA ALA A 106 1.71 0.95 -2.91
C ALA A 106 1.69 0.00 -4.11
N ALA A 107 2.55 -1.01 -4.08
CA ALA A 107 2.46 -2.17 -4.96
C ALA A 107 2.77 -3.44 -4.18
N ILE A 108 1.97 -4.48 -4.40
CA ILE A 108 2.16 -5.81 -3.82
C ILE A 108 2.59 -6.78 -4.92
N ASP A 109 3.61 -7.56 -4.64
CA ASP A 109 4.03 -8.67 -5.48
C ASP A 109 3.91 -9.99 -4.71
N HIS A 110 3.33 -10.98 -5.39
CA HIS A 110 3.14 -12.34 -4.88
C HIS A 110 4.13 -13.26 -5.56
N TYR A 111 4.80 -14.10 -4.79
CA TYR A 111 5.71 -15.08 -5.35
C TYR A 111 5.54 -16.42 -4.67
N ALA A 112 5.63 -17.48 -5.48
CA ALA A 112 5.69 -18.83 -4.96
C ALA A 112 6.99 -18.98 -4.16
N THR A 113 6.88 -19.49 -2.93
CA THR A 113 8.05 -19.95 -2.22
C THR A 113 8.48 -21.25 -2.91
N ALA A 114 9.47 -21.17 -3.81
CA ALA A 114 10.02 -22.37 -4.44
C ALA A 114 10.41 -23.35 -3.32
N ASP A 115 9.96 -24.60 -3.47
CA ASP A 115 10.18 -25.70 -2.53
C ASP A 115 11.54 -25.59 -1.86
N ARG A 116 11.53 -25.29 -0.56
CA ARG A 116 12.66 -25.64 0.30
C ARG A 116 12.55 -27.14 0.53
N LEU A 117 13.20 -27.88 -0.38
CA LEU A 117 13.68 -29.24 -0.17
C LEU A 117 14.39 -29.39 1.18
#